data_AF-A0A822E9N3-F1
#
_entry.id   AF-A0A822E9N3-F1
#
_cell.length_a   1.000
_cell.length_b   1.000
_cell.length_c   1.000
_cell.angle_alpha   90.00
_cell.angle_beta   90.00
_cell.angle_gamma   90.00
#
_symmetry.space_group_name_H-M   'P 1'
#
loop_
_entity.id
_entity.type
_entity.pdbx_description
1 polymer ?
#
loop_
_entity_poly.entity_id
_entity_poly.type
_entity_poly.pdbx_seq_one_letter_code
_entity_poly.pdbx_strand_id
1 'polypeptide(L)'
;SITIVQANSSSNPLSQRSVFNDPRVHQAEIPAVNGITNAKSLARIYASLIGNLYDGGQRLLNENILKQATKSSVSENDSDKIPLNQTISFAMGFTLYGQYVLGDGSFGHSGTGG
;
A
#
# COMPACT_ATOMS: atom_id res chain seq x y z
N SER A 1 4.97 13.62 -25.74
CA SER A 1 4.04 12.55 -26.14
C SER A 1 4.05 11.47 -25.09
N ILE A 2 2.97 11.31 -24.33
CA ILE A 2 2.85 10.30 -23.27
C ILE A 2 2.38 9.01 -23.95
N THR A 3 3.26 8.01 -24.05
CA THR A 3 2.89 6.69 -24.56
C THR A 3 2.31 5.87 -23.43
N ILE A 4 0.99 5.69 -23.45
CA ILE A 4 0.30 4.69 -22.63
C ILE A 4 0.64 3.32 -23.22
N VAL A 5 1.34 2.47 -22.46
CA VAL A 5 1.56 1.07 -22.85
C VAL A 5 0.26 0.31 -22.62
N GLN A 6 -0.52 0.13 -23.67
CA GLN A 6 -1.72 -0.69 -23.65
C GLN A 6 -1.33 -2.17 -23.77
N ALA A 7 -1.61 -2.95 -22.73
CA ALA A 7 -1.40 -4.40 -22.74
C ALA A 7 -2.55 -5.06 -23.53
N ASN A 8 -2.30 -5.41 -24.79
CA ASN A 8 -3.22 -6.21 -25.59
C ASN A 8 -3.05 -7.70 -25.25
N SER A 9 -4.14 -8.29 -24.75
CA SER A 9 -4.25 -9.71 -24.39
C SER A 9 -4.65 -10.55 -25.61
N SER A 10 -3.70 -11.02 -26.42
CA SER A 10 -3.95 -12.08 -27.43
C SER A 10 -2.70 -12.71 -28.06
N SER A 11 -1.57 -12.71 -27.38
CA SER A 11 -0.50 -13.70 -27.56
C SER A 11 0.19 -13.79 -26.22
N ASN A 12 0.47 -14.99 -25.70
CA ASN A 12 0.84 -15.14 -24.30
C ASN A 12 2.36 -15.36 -24.12
N PRO A 13 3.18 -14.30 -24.02
CA PRO A 13 4.58 -14.38 -23.59
C PRO A 13 4.70 -14.38 -22.06
N LEU A 14 3.70 -14.82 -21.29
CA LEU A 14 3.76 -14.98 -19.83
C LEU A 14 4.69 -16.12 -19.40
N SER A 15 5.97 -16.07 -19.79
CA SER A 15 6.97 -16.18 -18.74
C SER A 15 6.85 -14.87 -17.96
N GLN A 16 6.25 -14.91 -16.77
CA GLN A 16 6.00 -13.79 -15.85
C GLN A 16 7.26 -13.08 -15.32
N ARG A 17 8.33 -13.06 -16.12
CA ARG A 17 9.48 -12.22 -15.91
C ARG A 17 9.33 -11.02 -16.83
N SER A 18 9.08 -9.87 -16.19
CA SER A 18 9.84 -8.64 -16.47
C SER A 18 9.09 -7.40 -16.95
N VAL A 19 7.76 -7.25 -16.80
CA VAL A 19 7.22 -5.87 -16.87
C VAL A 19 7.70 -5.07 -15.65
N PHE A 20 7.59 -5.65 -14.45
CA PHE A 20 8.08 -5.03 -13.21
C PHE A 20 9.60 -5.03 -13.05
N ASN A 21 10.35 -5.71 -13.93
CA ASN A 21 11.82 -5.61 -13.96
C ASN A 21 12.31 -4.77 -15.15
N ASP A 22 11.40 -4.19 -15.95
CA ASP A 22 11.77 -3.27 -17.02
C ASP A 22 12.24 -1.95 -16.38
N PRO A 23 13.46 -1.46 -16.67
CA PRO A 23 13.95 -0.20 -16.13
C PRO A 23 13.04 1.00 -16.40
N ARG A 24 12.27 0.97 -17.49
CA ARG A 24 11.29 2.03 -17.80
C ARG A 24 10.12 2.00 -16.83
N VAL A 25 9.73 0.83 -16.35
CA VAL A 25 8.69 0.68 -15.32
C VAL A 25 9.22 1.10 -13.96
N HIS A 26 10.50 0.86 -13.65
CA HIS A 26 11.11 1.39 -12.43
C HIS A 26 11.20 2.92 -12.42
N GLN A 27 11.46 3.52 -13.58
CA GLN A 27 11.62 4.98 -13.73
C GLN A 27 10.30 5.73 -13.83
N ALA A 28 9.23 5.07 -14.27
CA ALA A 28 7.91 5.66 -14.31
C ALA A 28 7.40 5.95 -12.89
N GLU A 29 6.51 6.93 -12.74
CA GLU A 29 5.79 7.17 -11.49
C GLU A 29 4.43 6.47 -11.55
N ILE A 30 4.36 5.24 -11.00
CA ILE A 30 3.12 4.46 -10.95
C ILE A 30 2.85 4.05 -9.49
N PRO A 31 2.45 5.00 -8.62
CA PRO A 31 2.46 4.84 -7.16
C PRO A 31 1.72 3.60 -6.64
N ALA A 32 0.74 3.11 -7.40
CA ALA A 32 -0.04 1.93 -7.04
C ALA A 32 0.76 0.62 -7.06
N VAL A 33 1.84 0.49 -7.84
CA VAL A 33 2.42 -0.84 -8.15
C VAL A 33 3.94 -0.90 -8.32
N ASN A 34 4.64 0.19 -8.58
CA ASN A 34 6.05 0.13 -9.01
C ASN A 34 7.06 0.70 -8.00
N GLY A 35 6.64 0.97 -6.76
CA GLY A 35 7.55 1.41 -5.70
C GLY A 35 8.58 0.34 -5.36
N ILE A 36 9.87 0.68 -5.40
CA ILE A 36 10.97 -0.21 -5.02
C ILE A 36 11.51 0.24 -3.66
N THR A 37 11.50 -0.65 -2.67
CA THR A 37 11.98 -0.38 -1.31
C THR A 37 12.58 -1.64 -0.68
N ASN A 38 13.02 -1.53 0.57
CA ASN A 38 13.45 -2.66 1.40
C ASN A 38 12.72 -2.63 2.75
N ALA A 39 12.77 -3.75 3.48
CA ALA A 39 12.05 -3.90 4.76
C ALA A 39 12.41 -2.82 5.79
N LYS A 40 13.70 -2.46 5.91
CA LYS A 40 14.15 -1.44 6.87
C LYS A 40 13.62 -0.06 6.53
N SER A 41 13.67 0.32 5.25
CA SER A 41 13.14 1.59 4.76
C SER A 41 11.61 1.66 4.91
N LEU A 42 10.90 0.57 4.62
CA LEU A 42 9.44 0.50 4.79
C LEU A 42 9.03 0.61 6.27
N ALA A 43 9.69 -0.13 7.16
CA ALA A 43 9.47 -0.05 8.60
C ALA A 43 9.75 1.36 9.14
N ARG A 44 10.81 2.01 8.64
CA ARG A 44 11.15 3.39 9.00
C ARG A 44 10.05 4.37 8.63
N ILE A 45 9.48 4.26 7.42
CA ILE A 45 8.37 5.10 6.97
C ILE A 45 7.17 4.92 7.89
N TYR A 46 6.70 3.68 8.12
CA TYR A 46 5.55 3.43 8.99
C TYR A 46 5.78 3.89 10.44
N ALA A 47 6.96 3.66 11.01
CA ALA A 47 7.31 4.14 12.34
C ALA A 47 7.26 5.68 12.43
N SER A 48 7.67 6.38 11.37
CA SER A 48 7.63 7.85 11.35
C SER A 48 6.22 8.43 11.27
N LEU A 49 5.20 7.64 10.88
CA LEU A 49 3.80 8.09 10.89
C LEU A 49 3.25 8.16 12.33
N ILE A 50 3.71 7.27 13.21
CA ILE A 50 3.20 7.12 14.58
C ILE A 50 4.05 7.84 15.63
N GLY A 51 5.33 8.10 15.37
CA GLY A 51 6.22 8.71 16.36
C GLY A 51 7.57 9.19 15.81
N ASN A 52 8.38 9.78 16.69
CA ASN A 52 9.78 10.07 16.39
C ASN A 52 10.59 8.76 16.38
N LEU A 53 11.61 8.74 15.54
CA LEU A 53 12.49 7.59 15.36
C LEU A 53 13.65 7.66 16.35
N TYR A 54 14.10 6.50 16.82
CA TYR A 54 15.20 6.39 17.79
C TYR A 54 16.54 6.94 17.28
N ASP A 55 16.71 7.04 15.95
CA ASP A 55 17.91 7.58 15.30
C ASP A 55 17.78 9.08 14.95
N GLY A 56 16.85 9.78 15.60
CA GLY A 56 16.68 11.23 15.45
C GLY A 56 15.75 11.65 14.31
N GLY A 57 15.21 10.71 13.54
CA GLY A 57 14.18 10.99 12.54
C GLY A 57 12.89 11.54 13.18
N GLN A 58 12.27 12.53 12.54
CA GLN A 58 11.07 13.19 13.04
C GLN A 58 9.79 12.47 12.60
N ARG A 59 8.74 12.62 13.40
CA ARG A 59 7.38 12.20 13.06
C ARG A 59 6.85 13.01 11.87
N LEU A 60 6.22 12.33 10.91
CA LEU A 60 5.68 12.95 9.69
C LEU A 60 4.24 13.43 9.83
N LEU A 61 3.40 12.70 10.56
CA LEU A 61 1.98 13.03 10.75
C LEU A 61 1.73 13.39 12.20
N ASN A 62 1.08 14.52 12.46
CA ASN A 62 0.53 14.76 13.80
C ASN A 62 -0.63 13.79 14.10
N GLU A 63 -1.02 13.70 15.38
CA GLU A 63 -2.04 12.74 15.81
C GLU A 63 -3.41 12.94 15.14
N ASN A 64 -3.79 14.19 14.87
CA ASN A 64 -5.08 14.47 14.24
C ASN A 64 -5.11 13.99 12.79
N ILE A 65 -4.02 14.21 12.05
CA ILE A 65 -3.89 13.73 10.66
C ILE A 65 -3.81 12.21 10.64
N LEU A 66 -3.04 11.60 11.54
CA LEU A 66 -2.96 10.14 11.63
C LEU A 66 -4.34 9.53 11.88
N LYS A 67 -5.08 10.04 12.88
CA LYS A 67 -6.44 9.58 13.18
C LYS A 67 -7.40 9.72 12.00
N GLN A 68 -7.29 10.78 11.23
CA GLN A 68 -8.10 10.94 10.01
C GLN A 68 -7.68 9.93 8.96
N ALA A 69 -6.38 9.81 8.66
CA ALA A 69 -5.83 8.92 7.65
C ALA A 69 -6.14 7.44 7.90
N THR A 70 -6.26 7.03 9.17
CA THR A 70 -6.55 5.64 9.57
C THR A 70 -8.00 5.40 9.97
N LYS A 71 -8.91 6.34 9.69
CA LYS A 71 -10.35 6.16 9.93
C LYS A 71 -11.03 5.63 8.67
N SER A 72 -11.80 4.55 8.81
CA SER A 72 -12.67 4.09 7.72
C SER A 72 -13.71 5.17 7.39
N SER A 73 -13.87 5.45 6.09
CA SER A 73 -14.96 6.30 5.59
C SER A 73 -16.22 5.48 5.23
N VAL A 74 -16.12 4.16 5.30
CA VAL A 74 -17.20 3.21 4.98
C VAL A 74 -17.80 2.68 6.29
N SER A 75 -19.13 2.53 6.32
CA SER A 75 -19.86 2.01 7.47
C SER A 75 -19.49 0.55 7.73
N GLU A 76 -19.51 0.10 9.00
CA GLU A 76 -19.18 -1.30 9.35
C GLU A 76 -20.07 -2.33 8.62
N ASN A 77 -21.28 -1.93 8.23
CA ASN A 77 -22.24 -2.77 7.51
C ASN A 77 -22.07 -2.74 5.99
N ASP A 78 -21.30 -1.79 5.46
CA ASP A 78 -20.94 -1.70 4.05
C ASP A 78 -19.54 -2.29 3.86
N SER A 79 -19.41 -3.61 3.96
CA SER A 79 -18.14 -4.26 3.64
C SER A 79 -17.83 -4.08 2.15
N ASP A 80 -16.61 -3.65 1.82
CA ASP A 80 -16.15 -3.59 0.44
C ASP A 80 -16.26 -4.98 -0.19
N LYS A 81 -16.95 -5.06 -1.33
CA LYS A 81 -17.10 -6.30 -2.11
C LYS A 81 -15.84 -6.57 -2.92
N ILE A 82 -14.75 -6.83 -2.21
CA ILE A 82 -13.49 -7.28 -2.80
C ILE A 82 -13.63 -8.74 -3.23
N PRO A 83 -13.00 -9.18 -4.34
CA PRO A 83 -13.12 -10.55 -4.86
C PRO A 83 -12.53 -11.67 -3.97
N LEU A 84 -12.24 -11.40 -2.69
CA LEU A 84 -11.47 -12.27 -1.79
C LEU A 84 -12.31 -12.95 -0.69
N ASN A 85 -13.65 -12.81 -0.69
CA ASN A 85 -14.53 -13.37 0.36
C ASN A 85 -14.12 -12.99 1.81
N GLN A 86 -13.37 -11.90 1.96
CA GLN A 86 -12.88 -11.37 3.23
C GLN A 86 -13.39 -9.96 3.42
N THR A 87 -13.89 -9.66 4.62
CA THR A 87 -14.16 -8.28 5.03
C THR A 87 -12.83 -7.59 5.31
N ILE A 88 -12.38 -6.74 4.38
CA ILE A 88 -11.24 -5.85 4.60
C ILE A 88 -11.79 -4.44 4.67
N SER A 89 -11.39 -3.69 5.69
CA SER A 89 -11.75 -2.29 5.85
C SER A 89 -10.62 -1.42 5.32
N PHE A 90 -10.98 -0.35 4.62
CA PHE A 90 -10.03 0.64 4.10
C PHE A 90 -10.24 1.99 4.76
N ALA A 91 -9.13 2.68 5.00
CA ALA A 91 -9.08 4.10 5.30
C ALA A 91 -8.54 4.87 4.08
N MET A 92 -7.98 6.07 4.28
CA MET A 92 -7.42 6.87 3.19
C MET A 92 -6.08 6.31 2.72
N GLY A 93 -6.13 5.29 1.85
CA GLY A 93 -4.94 4.65 1.26
C GLY A 93 -4.32 3.53 2.08
N PHE A 94 -4.95 3.15 3.21
CA PHE A 94 -4.49 2.06 4.07
C PHE A 94 -5.55 0.98 4.21
N THR A 95 -5.10 -0.27 4.23
CA THR A 95 -5.82 -1.39 4.80
C THR A 95 -5.81 -1.26 6.32
N LEU A 96 -6.96 -1.44 6.96
CA LEU A 96 -7.11 -1.52 8.41
C LEU A 96 -7.16 -2.99 8.83
N TYR A 97 -6.47 -3.31 9.92
CA TYR A 97 -6.42 -4.67 10.47
C TYR A 97 -7.14 -4.68 11.82
N GLY A 98 -8.05 -5.65 12.01
CA GLY A 98 -8.76 -5.82 13.27
C GLY A 98 -7.92 -6.51 14.35
N GLN A 99 -8.44 -6.51 15.59
CA GLN A 99 -7.77 -7.06 16.77
C GLN A 99 -7.16 -8.47 16.57
N TYR A 100 -7.81 -9.32 15.78
CA TYR A 100 -7.45 -10.72 15.63
C TYR A 100 -6.37 -10.99 14.58
N VAL A 101 -5.88 -9.95 13.89
CA VAL A 101 -4.83 -10.08 12.86
C VAL A 101 -3.54 -9.41 13.33
N LEU A 102 -3.59 -8.09 13.59
CA LEU A 102 -2.41 -7.29 13.99
C LEU A 102 -2.67 -6.40 15.22
N GLY A 103 -3.84 -6.53 15.86
CA GLY A 103 -4.24 -5.67 16.98
C GLY A 103 -4.95 -4.40 16.53
N ASP A 104 -5.76 -3.83 17.42
CA ASP A 104 -6.56 -2.64 17.12
C ASP A 104 -5.70 -1.42 16.82
N GLY A 105 -6.14 -0.65 15.82
CA GLY A 105 -5.41 0.53 15.33
C GLY A 105 -4.28 0.23 14.36
N SER A 106 -4.07 -1.04 13.99
CA SER A 106 -3.09 -1.43 12.97
C SER A 106 -3.55 -1.03 11.56
N PHE A 107 -2.62 -0.47 10.79
CA PHE A 107 -2.87 -0.03 9.41
C PHE A 107 -1.63 -0.28 8.53
N GLY A 108 -1.85 -0.45 7.23
CA GLY A 108 -0.77 -0.76 6.29
C GLY A 108 -1.28 -1.01 4.87
N HIS A 109 -0.49 -1.71 4.05
CA HIS A 109 -0.91 -2.24 2.77
C HIS A 109 0.02 -3.39 2.35
N SER A 110 -0.53 -4.56 2.01
CA SER A 110 0.25 -5.70 1.53
C SER A 110 0.51 -5.60 0.02
N GLY A 111 1.66 -6.07 -0.45
CA GLY A 111 2.05 -6.06 -1.87
C GLY A 111 1.84 -7.42 -2.53
N THR A 112 1.73 -7.44 -3.87
CA THR A 112 1.81 -8.71 -4.60
C THR A 112 3.22 -9.27 -4.52
N GLY A 113 3.37 -10.52 -4.04
CA GLY A 113 4.65 -11.18 -3.80
C GLY A 113 4.98 -11.41 -2.32
N GLY A 114 4.22 -10.79 -1.40
CA GLY A 114 4.35 -10.92 0.06
C GLY A 114 3.79 -9.70 0.78
#